data_AF-A0A6P9DFF1-F1
#
_entry.id   AF-A0A6P9DFF1-F1
#
_cell.length_a   1.000
_cell.length_b   1.000
_cell.length_c   1.000
_cell.angle_alpha   90.00
_cell.angle_beta   90.00
_cell.angle_gamma   90.00
#
_symmetry.space_group_name_H-M   'P 1'
#
loop_
_entity.id
_entity.type
_entity.pdbx_description
1 polymer ?
#
loop_
_entity_poly.entity_id
_entity_poly.type
_entity_poly.pdbx_seq_one_letter_code
_entity_poly.pdbx_strand_id
1 'polypeptide(L)'
;MDDKAETMSYHWRVQQFWKKFGRLPSDKNLDLNNCTLNAVDIMELTTVISLLPDLEEIDLSWNDFIGGALEPLALQFKHLQELKILQLNSCRLTTKDVACLGEALEGISHLEILDLSWNPGVGGSLSLLTSKILKGSKLHTLKVTDCCLTQEDGKSLAELLSRIPSLKILDLSINVKLGCSLKNIAQKLQFVSRLQVLNLNACGLEQDGFHSLDAAFQYLSELRILDVSCNKLIGGVFQSLAGHLASLSNLEILNLHQCCIKEEDMLVLSQIIPLLSNLRELNISSNTNVGISTYHLLSRLRFLPKLTSVLLSNCALQYDSFLSIADAVSHLPELKLLDLSWNKCVGGNLKLILKALNPDSKIQMLRVSSCSLVDEDMIDLALIIQAGHLAQLKNLDLSYNNSISDQGWETFCISLSTLGQLSELDISCRPSSRRGCGEWLGKLLDALSQILLFTDLELNGWLLSAAQQKLLEDSRLNKKRNVHCNL
;
A
#
# COMPACT_ATOMS: atom_id res chain seq x y z
N MET A 1 -34.73 18.95 -40.50
CA MET A 1 -33.53 18.36 -41.14
C MET A 1 -32.26 18.82 -40.45
N ASP A 2 -32.25 19.99 -39.78
CA ASP A 2 -31.09 20.52 -39.05
C ASP A 2 -30.67 19.70 -37.82
N ASP A 3 -31.62 19.19 -37.04
CA ASP A 3 -31.35 18.51 -35.76
C ASP A 3 -30.47 17.23 -35.90
N LYS A 4 -30.62 16.50 -37.01
CA LYS A 4 -29.80 15.31 -37.31
C LYS A 4 -28.38 15.67 -37.77
N ALA A 5 -28.20 16.79 -38.46
CA ALA A 5 -26.90 17.24 -38.94
C ALA A 5 -26.05 17.81 -37.79
N GLU A 6 -26.67 18.55 -36.86
CA GLU A 6 -26.01 18.99 -35.63
C GLU A 6 -25.62 17.81 -34.73
N THR A 7 -26.54 16.85 -34.51
CA THR A 7 -26.24 15.64 -33.72
C THR A 7 -25.09 14.81 -34.30
N MET A 8 -25.02 14.66 -35.63
CA MET A 8 -23.90 14.00 -36.32
C MET A 8 -22.58 14.76 -36.14
N SER A 9 -22.62 16.09 -36.16
CA SER A 9 -21.45 16.96 -35.97
C SER A 9 -20.90 16.88 -34.54
N TYR A 10 -21.78 16.85 -33.53
CA TYR A 10 -21.39 16.69 -32.12
C TYR A 10 -20.70 15.36 -31.86
N HIS A 11 -21.33 14.27 -32.33
CA HIS A 11 -20.78 12.94 -32.15
C HIS A 11 -19.41 12.79 -32.82
N TRP A 12 -19.24 13.40 -34.01
CA TRP A 12 -17.95 13.42 -34.69
C TRP A 12 -16.87 14.18 -33.90
N ARG A 13 -17.18 15.35 -33.33
CA ARG A 13 -16.21 16.14 -32.54
C ARG A 13 -15.72 15.39 -31.29
N VAL A 14 -16.65 14.77 -30.55
CA VAL A 14 -16.33 13.92 -29.41
C VAL A 14 -15.45 12.76 -29.89
N GLN A 15 -15.82 12.04 -30.94
CA GLN A 15 -15.01 10.93 -31.45
C GLN A 15 -13.58 11.36 -31.86
N GLN A 16 -13.41 12.52 -32.51
CA GLN A 16 -12.08 13.01 -32.87
C GLN A 16 -11.22 13.31 -31.63
N PHE A 17 -11.80 13.93 -30.61
CA PHE A 17 -11.09 14.25 -29.38
C PHE A 17 -10.57 12.98 -28.67
N TRP A 18 -11.39 11.93 -28.56
CA TRP A 18 -10.95 10.66 -27.97
C TRP A 18 -9.88 9.97 -28.81
N LYS A 19 -10.06 9.98 -30.14
CA LYS A 19 -9.12 9.38 -31.08
C LYS A 19 -7.74 10.03 -31.00
N LYS A 20 -7.65 11.34 -30.72
CA LYS A 20 -6.38 12.06 -30.52
C LYS A 20 -5.53 11.43 -29.41
N PHE A 21 -6.16 10.89 -28.36
CA PHE A 21 -5.48 10.24 -27.23
C PHE A 21 -5.51 8.71 -27.29
N GLY A 22 -5.96 8.14 -28.41
CA GLY A 22 -6.07 6.68 -28.57
C GLY A 22 -7.05 6.04 -27.58
N ARG A 23 -8.08 6.78 -27.15
CA ARG A 23 -9.12 6.31 -26.22
C ARG A 23 -10.41 6.00 -26.97
N LEU A 24 -11.23 5.11 -26.39
CA LEU A 24 -12.55 4.81 -26.91
C LEU A 24 -13.56 5.83 -26.35
N PRO A 25 -14.41 6.45 -27.19
CA PRO A 25 -15.47 7.35 -26.73
C PRO A 25 -16.37 6.67 -25.70
N SER A 26 -16.71 7.40 -24.65
CA SER A 26 -17.63 6.97 -23.60
C SER A 26 -18.40 8.18 -23.09
N ASP A 27 -19.72 8.03 -23.02
CA ASP A 27 -20.61 9.09 -22.53
C ASP A 27 -20.61 9.19 -21.00
N LYS A 28 -20.07 8.17 -20.30
CA LYS A 28 -20.08 8.08 -18.84
C LYS A 28 -18.72 8.25 -18.18
N ASN A 29 -17.65 7.91 -18.89
CA ASN A 29 -16.31 7.89 -18.32
C ASN A 29 -15.34 8.55 -19.29
N LEU A 30 -14.72 9.64 -18.83
CA LEU A 30 -13.63 10.32 -19.50
C LEU A 30 -12.31 9.95 -18.80
N ASP A 31 -11.69 8.86 -19.25
CA ASP A 31 -10.35 8.45 -18.82
C ASP A 31 -9.29 8.99 -19.81
N LEU A 32 -8.64 10.07 -19.40
CA LEU A 32 -7.44 10.63 -20.03
C LEU A 32 -6.23 10.55 -19.10
N ASN A 33 -6.19 9.53 -18.24
CA ASN A 33 -5.07 9.27 -17.36
C ASN A 33 -3.78 9.10 -18.17
N ASN A 34 -2.71 9.77 -17.74
CA ASN A 34 -1.37 9.65 -18.32
C ASN A 34 -1.35 9.82 -19.85
N CYS A 35 -2.10 10.81 -20.36
CA CYS A 35 -2.24 11.12 -21.79
C CYS A 35 -1.34 12.29 -22.24
N THR A 36 -0.45 12.77 -21.37
CA THR A 36 0.43 13.92 -21.63
C THR A 36 -0.31 15.21 -21.99
N LEU A 37 -1.51 15.41 -21.42
CA LEU A 37 -2.35 16.58 -21.68
C LEU A 37 -1.64 17.88 -21.28
N ASN A 38 -1.86 18.93 -22.06
CA ASN A 38 -1.45 20.29 -21.76
C ASN A 38 -2.65 21.27 -21.77
N ALA A 39 -2.38 22.54 -21.50
CA ALA A 39 -3.41 23.59 -21.46
C ALA A 39 -4.27 23.69 -22.75
N VAL A 40 -3.71 23.45 -23.93
CA VAL A 40 -4.47 23.47 -25.20
C VAL A 40 -5.46 22.31 -25.25
N ASP A 41 -5.06 21.14 -24.76
CA ASP A 41 -5.93 19.97 -24.68
C ASP A 41 -7.09 20.18 -23.70
N ILE A 42 -6.85 20.86 -22.58
CA ILE A 42 -7.91 21.25 -21.64
C ILE A 42 -8.88 22.25 -22.27
N MET A 43 -8.38 23.20 -23.06
CA MET A 43 -9.25 24.12 -23.80
C MET A 43 -10.10 23.36 -24.82
N GLU A 44 -9.52 22.41 -25.54
CA GLU A 44 -10.26 21.55 -26.48
C GLU A 44 -11.32 20.71 -25.74
N LEU A 45 -10.94 20.10 -24.61
CA LEU A 45 -11.85 19.35 -23.73
C LEU A 45 -13.02 20.23 -23.27
N THR A 46 -12.74 21.47 -22.88
CA THR A 46 -13.76 22.45 -22.47
C THR A 46 -14.82 22.66 -23.56
N THR A 47 -14.44 22.56 -24.84
CA THR A 47 -15.39 22.71 -25.96
C THR A 47 -16.26 21.49 -26.23
N VAL A 48 -15.87 20.31 -25.73
CA VAL A 48 -16.60 19.05 -25.97
C VAL A 48 -17.28 18.52 -24.71
N ILE A 49 -16.85 18.91 -23.52
CA ILE A 49 -17.36 18.36 -22.26
C ILE A 49 -18.83 18.67 -22.02
N SER A 50 -19.31 19.82 -22.51
CA SER A 50 -20.73 20.20 -22.44
C SER A 50 -21.62 19.34 -23.35
N LEU A 51 -21.02 18.61 -24.30
CA LEU A 51 -21.72 17.64 -25.15
C LEU A 51 -21.88 16.27 -24.48
N LEU A 52 -21.40 16.11 -23.25
CA LEU A 52 -21.37 14.85 -22.50
C LEU A 52 -22.03 15.03 -21.11
N PRO A 53 -23.33 15.33 -21.08
CA PRO A 53 -24.04 15.63 -19.83
C PRO A 53 -24.15 14.43 -18.88
N ASP A 54 -24.05 13.21 -19.42
CA ASP A 54 -24.18 11.95 -18.69
C ASP A 54 -22.85 11.43 -18.11
N LEU A 55 -21.78 12.25 -18.13
CA LEU A 55 -20.48 11.89 -17.56
C LEU A 55 -20.61 11.66 -16.05
N GLU A 56 -20.30 10.44 -15.63
CA GLU A 56 -20.23 10.01 -14.24
C GLU A 56 -18.80 10.10 -13.68
N GLU A 57 -17.79 10.04 -14.54
CA GLU A 57 -16.38 9.99 -14.15
C GLU A 57 -15.49 10.81 -15.09
N ILE A 58 -14.58 11.57 -14.49
CA ILE A 58 -13.49 12.28 -15.15
C ILE A 58 -12.19 11.92 -14.44
N ASP A 59 -11.28 11.26 -15.15
CA ASP A 59 -9.90 11.05 -14.73
C ASP A 59 -8.93 11.78 -15.67
N LEU A 60 -8.31 12.85 -15.17
CA LEU A 60 -7.24 13.59 -15.85
C LEU A 60 -5.89 13.38 -15.17
N SER A 61 -5.77 12.37 -14.30
CA SER A 61 -4.58 12.13 -13.50
C SER A 61 -3.31 11.92 -14.34
N TRP A 62 -2.16 12.21 -13.75
CA TRP A 62 -0.83 12.06 -14.36
C TRP A 62 -0.65 12.90 -15.63
N ASN A 63 -1.20 14.11 -15.63
CA ASN A 63 -1.02 15.09 -16.71
C ASN A 63 -0.43 16.38 -16.15
N ASP A 64 0.86 16.35 -15.84
CA ASP A 64 1.62 17.41 -15.18
C ASP A 64 1.59 18.80 -15.88
N PHE A 65 1.13 18.91 -17.14
CA PHE A 65 1.11 20.15 -17.90
C PHE A 65 -0.25 20.85 -17.94
N ILE A 66 -1.26 20.35 -17.20
CA ILE A 66 -2.59 20.97 -17.13
C ILE A 66 -2.73 22.00 -16.00
N GLY A 67 -1.81 22.00 -15.04
CA GLY A 67 -1.78 22.97 -13.95
C GLY A 67 -1.81 24.42 -14.44
N GLY A 68 -2.69 25.22 -13.86
CA GLY A 68 -2.97 26.61 -14.20
C GLY A 68 -4.01 26.81 -15.30
N ALA A 69 -4.47 25.74 -15.95
CA ALA A 69 -5.38 25.78 -17.09
C ALA A 69 -6.79 25.23 -16.79
N LEU A 70 -7.11 24.85 -15.54
CA LEU A 70 -8.38 24.18 -15.25
C LEU A 70 -9.59 25.11 -15.14
N GLU A 71 -9.39 26.43 -14.99
CA GLU A 71 -10.49 27.39 -14.81
C GLU A 71 -11.61 27.27 -15.88
N PRO A 72 -11.32 27.23 -17.20
CA PRO A 72 -12.36 27.12 -18.22
C PRO A 72 -13.14 25.81 -18.13
N LEU A 73 -12.45 24.72 -17.79
CA LEU A 73 -13.04 23.40 -17.62
C LEU A 73 -13.95 23.36 -16.38
N ALA A 74 -13.47 23.90 -15.26
CA ALA A 74 -14.20 23.98 -14.00
C ALA A 74 -15.55 24.74 -14.17
N LEU A 75 -15.58 25.78 -15.00
CA LEU A 75 -16.82 26.50 -15.33
C LEU A 75 -17.87 25.65 -16.06
N GLN A 76 -17.46 24.55 -16.71
CA GLN A 76 -18.37 23.62 -17.38
C GLN A 76 -18.96 22.56 -16.44
N PHE A 77 -18.38 22.34 -15.26
CA PHE A 77 -18.86 21.29 -14.34
C PHE A 77 -20.30 21.48 -13.89
N LYS A 78 -20.82 22.71 -13.91
CA LYS A 78 -22.25 22.99 -13.70
C LYS A 78 -23.19 22.25 -14.67
N HIS A 79 -22.69 21.78 -15.82
CA HIS A 79 -23.45 21.00 -16.79
C HIS A 79 -23.36 19.49 -16.56
N LEU A 80 -22.48 19.03 -15.66
CA LEU A 80 -22.20 17.62 -15.41
C LEU A 80 -22.95 17.12 -14.15
N GLN A 81 -24.26 17.04 -14.27
CA GLN A 81 -25.16 16.71 -13.15
C GLN A 81 -25.10 15.22 -12.73
N GLU A 82 -24.40 14.39 -13.48
CA GLU A 82 -24.18 12.97 -13.17
C GLU A 82 -22.76 12.67 -12.65
N LEU A 83 -21.86 13.66 -12.64
CA LEU A 83 -20.45 13.49 -12.25
C LEU A 83 -20.28 13.06 -10.79
N LYS A 84 -19.90 11.80 -10.57
CA LYS A 84 -19.67 11.19 -9.26
C LYS A 84 -18.18 11.11 -8.91
N ILE A 85 -17.31 11.02 -9.91
CA ILE A 85 -15.88 10.78 -9.71
C ILE A 85 -15.07 11.86 -10.43
N LEU A 86 -14.25 12.58 -9.68
CA LEU A 86 -13.29 13.54 -10.22
C LEU A 86 -11.89 13.20 -9.70
N GLN A 87 -11.00 12.82 -10.62
CA GLN A 87 -9.61 12.47 -10.33
C GLN A 87 -8.66 13.40 -11.08
N LEU A 88 -7.81 14.07 -10.30
CA LEU A 88 -6.84 15.06 -10.76
C LEU A 88 -5.47 14.80 -10.14
N ASN A 89 -5.09 13.52 -9.97
CA ASN A 89 -3.83 13.17 -9.33
C ASN A 89 -2.64 13.63 -10.17
N SER A 90 -1.55 14.11 -9.57
CA SER A 90 -0.33 14.51 -10.29
C SER A 90 -0.64 15.34 -11.55
N CYS A 91 -1.33 16.46 -11.37
CA CYS A 91 -1.71 17.40 -12.43
C CYS A 91 -0.98 18.74 -12.32
N ARG A 92 -0.08 18.86 -11.33
CA ARG A 92 0.57 20.10 -10.90
C ARG A 92 -0.42 21.24 -10.66
N LEU A 93 -1.54 20.93 -10.00
CA LEU A 93 -2.57 21.93 -9.69
C LEU A 93 -1.97 23.11 -8.92
N THR A 94 -2.36 24.31 -9.34
CA THR A 94 -2.00 25.57 -8.69
C THR A 94 -3.09 25.99 -7.71
N THR A 95 -2.77 26.94 -6.82
CA THR A 95 -3.77 27.58 -5.94
C THR A 95 -4.96 28.15 -6.72
N LYS A 96 -4.73 28.66 -7.94
CA LYS A 96 -5.80 29.15 -8.82
C LYS A 96 -6.73 28.01 -9.24
N ASP A 97 -6.18 26.88 -9.65
CA ASP A 97 -6.99 25.71 -10.02
C ASP A 97 -7.82 25.22 -8.83
N VAL A 98 -7.23 25.15 -7.64
CA VAL A 98 -7.94 24.75 -6.40
C VAL A 98 -9.12 25.68 -6.10
N ALA A 99 -8.94 26.99 -6.27
CA ALA A 99 -10.01 27.97 -6.12
C ALA A 99 -11.13 27.74 -7.15
N CYS A 100 -10.79 27.59 -8.43
CA CYS A 100 -11.76 27.34 -9.50
C CYS A 100 -12.50 26.01 -9.30
N LEU A 101 -11.81 24.97 -8.85
CA LEU A 101 -12.43 23.69 -8.48
C LEU A 101 -13.39 23.86 -7.29
N GLY A 102 -13.02 24.65 -6.28
CA GLY A 102 -13.91 25.00 -5.17
C GLY A 102 -15.24 25.61 -5.65
N GLU A 103 -15.18 26.61 -6.53
CA GLU A 103 -16.39 27.20 -7.13
C GLU A 103 -17.18 26.18 -7.95
N ALA A 104 -16.50 25.32 -8.71
CA ALA A 104 -17.15 24.29 -9.51
C ALA A 104 -17.89 23.25 -8.66
N LEU A 105 -17.35 22.89 -7.48
CA LEU A 105 -17.96 21.92 -6.56
C LEU A 105 -19.32 22.35 -6.02
N GLU A 106 -19.63 23.65 -6.00
CA GLU A 106 -20.99 24.13 -5.67
C GLU A 106 -22.03 23.60 -6.67
N GLY A 107 -21.64 23.40 -7.94
CA GLY A 107 -22.51 22.92 -9.01
C GLY A 107 -22.61 21.40 -9.13
N ILE A 108 -21.74 20.63 -8.45
CA ILE A 108 -21.67 19.16 -8.49
C ILE A 108 -21.77 18.54 -7.09
N SER A 109 -22.81 18.94 -6.36
CA SER A 109 -23.04 18.51 -4.96
C SER A 109 -23.19 16.99 -4.75
N HIS A 110 -23.45 16.24 -5.83
CA HIS A 110 -23.57 14.79 -5.85
C HIS A 110 -22.24 14.05 -6.02
N LEU A 111 -21.11 14.77 -6.12
CA LEU A 111 -19.78 14.16 -6.22
C LEU A 111 -19.54 13.20 -5.04
N GLU A 112 -19.08 11.99 -5.36
CA GLU A 112 -18.87 10.88 -4.43
C GLU A 112 -17.37 10.66 -4.13
N ILE A 113 -16.51 10.87 -5.13
CA ILE A 113 -15.07 10.68 -5.05
C ILE A 113 -14.35 11.93 -5.58
N LEU A 114 -13.46 12.47 -4.73
CA LEU A 114 -12.53 13.53 -5.10
C LEU A 114 -11.11 13.10 -4.77
N ASP A 115 -10.26 13.04 -5.79
CA ASP A 115 -8.84 12.71 -5.64
C ASP A 115 -7.96 13.83 -6.21
N LEU A 116 -7.25 14.52 -5.33
CA LEU A 116 -6.35 15.62 -5.65
C LEU A 116 -4.89 15.29 -5.33
N SER A 117 -4.57 14.01 -5.10
CA SER A 117 -3.28 13.60 -4.59
C SER A 117 -2.11 13.99 -5.51
N TRP A 118 -0.91 14.11 -4.95
CA TRP A 118 0.33 14.46 -5.65
C TRP A 118 0.27 15.83 -6.33
N ASN A 119 -0.46 16.79 -5.72
CA ASN A 119 -0.53 18.17 -6.17
C ASN A 119 -0.05 19.12 -5.07
N PRO A 120 1.24 19.49 -5.06
CA PRO A 120 1.79 20.31 -3.99
C PRO A 120 1.18 21.73 -3.91
N GLY A 121 0.58 22.24 -5.00
CA GLY A 121 -0.12 23.53 -5.00
C GLY A 121 -1.50 23.52 -4.33
N VAL A 122 -1.99 22.34 -3.89
CA VAL A 122 -3.17 22.22 -3.01
C VAL A 122 -2.85 22.72 -1.60
N GLY A 123 -1.64 22.43 -1.11
CA GLY A 123 -1.16 22.88 0.20
C GLY A 123 -1.20 24.40 0.36
N GLY A 124 -1.72 24.85 1.50
CA GLY A 124 -1.94 26.26 1.85
C GLY A 124 -3.19 26.88 1.25
N SER A 125 -3.89 26.17 0.35
CA SER A 125 -5.06 26.69 -0.36
C SER A 125 -6.29 25.78 -0.29
N LEU A 126 -6.22 24.69 0.47
CA LEU A 126 -7.28 23.69 0.54
C LEU A 126 -8.60 24.29 1.05
N SER A 127 -8.52 25.34 1.89
CA SER A 127 -9.66 26.11 2.37
C SER A 127 -10.53 26.70 1.26
N LEU A 128 -9.94 27.06 0.11
CA LEU A 128 -10.66 27.60 -1.06
C LEU A 128 -11.60 26.55 -1.67
N LEU A 129 -11.26 25.27 -1.50
CA LEU A 129 -12.06 24.14 -1.95
C LEU A 129 -13.02 23.66 -0.85
N THR A 130 -12.51 23.43 0.36
CA THR A 130 -13.31 22.80 1.44
C THR A 130 -14.42 23.70 1.95
N SER A 131 -14.24 25.03 1.91
CA SER A 131 -15.27 25.98 2.33
C SER A 131 -16.50 25.95 1.42
N LYS A 132 -16.33 25.55 0.16
CA LYS A 132 -17.37 25.50 -0.88
C LYS A 132 -18.15 24.19 -0.90
N ILE A 133 -17.62 23.13 -0.29
CA ILE A 133 -18.35 21.87 -0.13
C ILE A 133 -19.51 22.08 0.85
N LEU A 134 -20.73 21.87 0.35
CA LEU A 134 -21.98 22.08 1.07
C LEU A 134 -22.29 20.93 2.04
N LYS A 135 -23.04 21.25 3.10
CA LYS A 135 -23.53 20.26 4.05
C LYS A 135 -24.45 19.26 3.37
N GLY A 136 -24.21 17.97 3.58
CA GLY A 136 -24.98 16.90 2.95
C GLY A 136 -24.45 16.49 1.57
N SER A 137 -23.25 16.96 1.19
CA SER A 137 -22.51 16.42 0.05
C SER A 137 -22.42 14.89 0.16
N LYS A 138 -22.50 14.21 -1.00
CA LYS A 138 -22.41 12.75 -1.11
C LYS A 138 -20.98 12.22 -1.04
N LEU A 139 -19.99 13.10 -0.89
CA LEU A 139 -18.59 12.76 -0.89
C LEU A 139 -18.32 11.67 0.15
N HIS A 140 -17.90 10.51 -0.32
CA HIS A 140 -17.54 9.38 0.52
C HIS A 140 -16.06 9.01 0.41
N THR A 141 -15.34 9.58 -0.55
CA THR A 141 -13.89 9.41 -0.70
C THR A 141 -13.23 10.75 -0.95
N LEU A 142 -12.33 11.13 -0.05
CA LEU A 142 -11.45 12.29 -0.20
C LEU A 142 -10.00 11.84 -0.08
N LYS A 143 -9.22 12.12 -1.12
CA LYS A 143 -7.79 11.84 -1.15
C LYS A 143 -7.01 13.09 -1.49
N VAL A 144 -6.04 13.40 -0.64
CA VAL A 144 -5.13 14.56 -0.74
C VAL A 144 -3.73 14.12 -0.32
N THR A 145 -3.30 12.94 -0.79
CA THR A 145 -1.99 12.36 -0.51
C THR A 145 -0.89 13.21 -1.13
N ASP A 146 0.21 13.46 -0.41
CA ASP A 146 1.34 14.28 -0.88
C ASP A 146 0.93 15.60 -1.58
N CYS A 147 0.10 16.37 -0.89
CA CYS A 147 -0.40 17.66 -1.37
C CYS A 147 0.33 18.85 -0.72
N CYS A 148 1.43 18.58 0.00
CA CYS A 148 2.13 19.58 0.81
C CYS A 148 1.22 20.31 1.82
N LEU A 149 0.22 19.63 2.38
CA LEU A 149 -0.77 20.25 3.28
C LEU A 149 -0.12 20.89 4.51
N THR A 150 -0.63 22.05 4.89
CA THR A 150 -0.17 22.86 6.01
C THR A 150 -1.07 22.68 7.24
N GLN A 151 -0.68 23.30 8.36
CA GLN A 151 -1.50 23.30 9.57
C GLN A 151 -2.88 23.95 9.35
N GLU A 152 -2.95 25.03 8.56
CA GLU A 152 -4.21 25.71 8.25
C GLU A 152 -5.14 24.82 7.42
N ASP A 153 -4.60 24.06 6.47
CA ASP A 153 -5.38 23.10 5.69
C ASP A 153 -6.01 22.03 6.58
N GLY A 154 -5.30 21.59 7.63
CA GLY A 154 -5.86 20.65 8.61
C GLY A 154 -7.05 21.22 9.40
N LYS A 155 -7.07 22.53 9.67
CA LYS A 155 -8.25 23.18 10.27
C LYS A 155 -9.41 23.22 9.27
N SER A 156 -9.13 23.56 8.01
CA SER A 156 -10.13 23.58 6.95
C SER A 156 -10.71 22.19 6.66
N LEU A 157 -9.89 21.13 6.73
CA LEU A 157 -10.33 19.74 6.69
C LEU A 157 -11.23 19.40 7.89
N ALA A 158 -10.85 19.81 9.09
CA ALA A 158 -11.68 19.58 10.28
C ALA A 158 -13.09 20.20 10.11
N GLU A 159 -13.19 21.41 9.58
CA GLU A 159 -14.46 22.05 9.26
C GLU A 159 -15.25 21.26 8.20
N LEU A 160 -14.57 20.78 7.15
CA LEU A 160 -15.18 19.95 6.11
C LEU A 160 -15.82 18.69 6.70
N LEU A 161 -15.14 17.98 7.59
CA LEU A 161 -15.64 16.71 8.16
C LEU A 161 -17.03 16.84 8.79
N SER A 162 -17.35 18.01 9.35
CA SER A 162 -18.69 18.28 9.91
C SER A 162 -19.81 18.40 8.86
N ARG A 163 -19.46 18.51 7.58
CA ARG A 163 -20.37 18.70 6.43
C ARG A 163 -20.57 17.43 5.60
N ILE A 164 -19.65 16.46 5.70
CA ILE A 164 -19.61 15.24 4.89
C ILE A 164 -19.73 13.95 5.72
N PRO A 165 -20.85 13.73 6.43
CA PRO A 165 -21.04 12.53 7.27
C PRO A 165 -21.06 11.21 6.48
N SER A 166 -21.13 11.26 5.14
CA SER A 166 -21.01 10.12 4.24
C SER A 166 -19.58 9.60 4.05
N LEU A 167 -18.57 10.31 4.56
CA LEU A 167 -17.17 9.99 4.34
C LEU A 167 -16.82 8.58 4.82
N LYS A 168 -16.31 7.75 3.89
CA LYS A 168 -15.82 6.39 4.13
C LYS A 168 -14.31 6.29 4.02
N ILE A 169 -13.69 7.08 3.15
CA ILE A 169 -12.24 7.06 2.91
C ILE A 169 -11.70 8.47 3.06
N LEU A 170 -10.76 8.63 3.98
CA LEU A 170 -9.98 9.85 4.15
C LEU A 170 -8.49 9.49 4.05
N ASP A 171 -7.87 9.92 2.96
CA ASP A 171 -6.43 9.74 2.75
C ASP A 171 -5.69 11.08 2.81
N LEU A 172 -4.90 11.25 3.87
CA LEU A 172 -4.09 12.43 4.14
C LEU A 172 -2.59 12.11 4.10
N SER A 173 -2.21 10.94 3.62
CA SER A 173 -0.85 10.41 3.71
C SER A 173 0.20 11.34 3.06
N ILE A 174 1.44 11.25 3.52
CA ILE A 174 2.60 11.98 2.97
C ILE A 174 2.42 13.51 3.10
N ASN A 175 1.71 13.97 4.13
CA ASN A 175 1.59 15.40 4.45
C ASN A 175 2.24 15.71 5.81
N VAL A 176 3.57 15.75 5.82
CA VAL A 176 4.38 15.82 7.06
C VAL A 176 4.08 17.03 7.96
N LYS A 177 3.55 18.14 7.42
CA LYS A 177 3.23 19.35 8.20
C LYS A 177 1.84 19.30 8.85
N LEU A 178 1.06 18.24 8.62
CA LEU A 178 -0.29 18.09 9.13
C LEU A 178 -0.33 17.65 10.61
N GLY A 179 0.75 17.06 11.14
CA GLY A 179 0.79 16.54 12.51
C GLY A 179 0.29 17.52 13.58
N CYS A 180 0.65 18.81 13.46
CA CYS A 180 0.24 19.84 14.42
C CYS A 180 -1.26 20.19 14.39
N SER A 181 -1.97 19.90 13.29
CA SER A 181 -3.41 20.15 13.14
C SER A 181 -4.26 18.89 13.33
N LEU A 182 -3.64 17.73 13.58
CA LEU A 182 -4.37 16.48 13.80
C LEU A 182 -5.37 16.59 14.95
N LYS A 183 -5.08 17.39 15.99
CA LYS A 183 -6.04 17.68 17.07
C LYS A 183 -7.36 18.25 16.56
N ASN A 184 -7.31 19.18 15.60
CA ASN A 184 -8.52 19.76 15.01
C ASN A 184 -9.30 18.72 14.22
N ILE A 185 -8.60 17.92 13.40
CA ILE A 185 -9.21 16.85 12.60
C ILE A 185 -9.86 15.82 13.52
N ALA A 186 -9.13 15.35 14.53
CA ALA A 186 -9.57 14.33 15.48
C ALA A 186 -10.86 14.72 16.20
N GLN A 187 -10.99 15.97 16.64
CA GLN A 187 -12.22 16.48 17.26
C GLN A 187 -13.44 16.44 16.34
N LYS A 188 -13.24 16.42 15.02
CA LYS A 188 -14.30 16.43 14.01
C LYS A 188 -14.56 15.06 13.38
N LEU A 189 -13.71 14.07 13.65
CA LEU A 189 -13.93 12.68 13.23
C LEU A 189 -15.23 12.08 13.80
N GLN A 190 -15.75 12.61 14.92
CA GLN A 190 -17.06 12.21 15.47
C GLN A 190 -18.25 12.42 14.49
N PHE A 191 -18.09 13.28 13.47
CA PHE A 191 -19.14 13.54 12.47
C PHE A 191 -19.11 12.55 11.29
N VAL A 192 -18.06 11.74 11.17
CA VAL A 192 -17.85 10.79 10.06
C VAL A 192 -17.81 9.35 10.59
N SER A 193 -18.87 8.93 11.29
CA SER A 193 -18.96 7.60 11.91
C SER A 193 -18.95 6.43 10.92
N ARG A 194 -19.16 6.70 9.62
CA ARG A 194 -19.09 5.74 8.51
C ARG A 194 -17.67 5.57 7.94
N LEU A 195 -16.66 6.19 8.55
CA LEU A 195 -15.30 6.13 8.07
C LEU A 195 -14.76 4.70 8.18
N GLN A 196 -14.32 4.15 7.05
CA GLN A 196 -13.78 2.81 6.91
C GLN A 196 -12.27 2.83 6.75
N VAL A 197 -11.70 3.89 6.16
CA VAL A 197 -10.27 4.05 5.93
C VAL A 197 -9.82 5.42 6.44
N LEU A 198 -8.90 5.40 7.40
CA LEU A 198 -8.16 6.57 7.86
C LEU A 198 -6.68 6.34 7.59
N ASN A 199 -6.16 7.01 6.56
CA ASN A 199 -4.75 6.93 6.21
C ASN A 199 -4.03 8.22 6.61
N LEU A 200 -3.14 8.08 7.60
CA LEU A 200 -2.28 9.12 8.16
C LEU A 200 -0.80 8.74 8.04
N ASN A 201 -0.45 7.86 7.09
CA ASN A 201 0.94 7.49 6.81
C ASN A 201 1.78 8.75 6.56
N ALA A 202 2.94 8.86 7.21
CA ALA A 202 3.90 9.95 6.99
C ALA A 202 3.30 11.38 7.12
N CYS A 203 2.33 11.57 8.02
CA CYS A 203 1.72 12.88 8.30
C CYS A 203 2.49 13.73 9.33
N GLY A 204 3.66 13.26 9.78
CA GLY A 204 4.47 13.96 10.78
C GLY A 204 3.81 14.01 12.15
N LEU A 205 3.07 12.95 12.51
CA LEU A 205 2.35 12.90 13.78
C LEU A 205 3.33 12.82 14.97
N GLU A 206 3.08 13.66 15.97
CA GLU A 206 3.71 13.61 17.29
C GLU A 206 2.75 12.96 18.31
N GLN A 207 3.26 12.67 19.51
CA GLN A 207 2.50 12.02 20.58
C GLN A 207 1.17 12.73 20.88
N ASP A 208 1.16 14.05 21.06
CA ASP A 208 -0.05 14.83 21.37
C ASP A 208 -1.07 14.81 20.22
N GLY A 209 -0.57 14.86 18.98
CA GLY A 209 -1.40 14.75 17.79
C GLY A 209 -2.08 13.38 17.71
N PHE A 210 -1.32 12.30 17.92
CA PHE A 210 -1.84 10.94 17.89
C PHE A 210 -2.77 10.65 19.08
N HIS A 211 -2.42 11.10 20.29
CA HIS A 211 -3.28 11.02 21.47
C HIS A 211 -4.64 11.69 21.23
N SER A 212 -4.69 12.76 20.43
CA SER A 212 -5.95 13.44 20.12
C SER A 212 -6.96 12.53 19.38
N LEU A 213 -6.51 11.44 18.73
CA LEU A 213 -7.38 10.45 18.10
C LEU A 213 -8.08 9.52 19.11
N ASP A 214 -7.61 9.45 20.36
CA ASP A 214 -8.18 8.56 21.38
C ASP A 214 -9.71 8.72 21.50
N ALA A 215 -10.14 9.94 21.76
CA ALA A 215 -11.56 10.26 21.87
C ALA A 215 -12.32 10.15 20.54
N ALA A 216 -11.63 10.14 19.39
CA ALA A 216 -12.27 9.97 18.09
C ALA A 216 -12.63 8.50 17.83
N PHE A 217 -11.80 7.55 18.26
CA PHE A 217 -11.99 6.12 17.98
C PHE A 217 -13.33 5.57 18.47
N GLN A 218 -13.89 6.10 19.56
CA GLN A 218 -15.22 5.69 20.05
C GLN A 218 -16.36 5.91 19.02
N TYR A 219 -16.16 6.81 18.05
CA TYR A 219 -17.15 7.12 17.01
C TYR A 219 -16.88 6.38 15.69
N LEU A 220 -15.69 5.79 15.53
CA LEU A 220 -15.23 5.19 14.28
C LEU A 220 -15.43 3.67 14.27
N SER A 221 -16.61 3.21 14.70
CA SER A 221 -16.91 1.77 14.82
C SER A 221 -16.91 1.02 13.48
N GLU A 222 -17.06 1.71 12.34
CA GLU A 222 -16.96 1.12 10.99
C GLU A 222 -15.52 1.08 10.44
N LEU A 223 -14.52 1.56 11.20
CA LEU A 223 -13.15 1.64 10.72
C LEU A 223 -12.57 0.24 10.46
N ARG A 224 -12.07 0.05 9.24
CA ARG A 224 -11.44 -1.20 8.76
C ARG A 224 -9.95 -1.05 8.56
N ILE A 225 -9.48 0.13 8.16
CA ILE A 225 -8.08 0.41 7.91
C ILE A 225 -7.66 1.62 8.72
N LEU A 226 -6.69 1.42 9.60
CA LEU A 226 -5.97 2.47 10.29
C LEU A 226 -4.50 2.37 9.89
N ASP A 227 -4.05 3.35 9.12
CA ASP A 227 -2.63 3.49 8.78
C ASP A 227 -2.06 4.74 9.43
N VAL A 228 -1.12 4.54 10.35
CA VAL A 228 -0.36 5.63 11.01
C VAL A 228 1.14 5.43 10.83
N SER A 229 1.54 4.63 9.84
CA SER A 229 2.92 4.28 9.59
C SER A 229 3.79 5.49 9.23
N CYS A 230 5.11 5.33 9.35
CA CYS A 230 6.11 6.37 9.12
C CYS A 230 5.97 7.63 10.00
N ASN A 231 5.19 7.58 11.09
CA ASN A 231 5.12 8.63 12.09
C ASN A 231 6.02 8.30 13.29
N LYS A 232 7.32 8.59 13.14
CA LYS A 232 8.38 8.17 14.08
C LYS A 232 8.29 8.77 15.48
N LEU A 233 7.40 9.73 15.71
CA LEU A 233 7.26 10.46 16.97
C LEU A 233 6.02 10.02 17.78
N ILE A 234 5.33 8.94 17.39
CA ILE A 234 4.14 8.46 18.12
C ILE A 234 4.42 7.35 19.14
N GLY A 235 5.63 6.79 19.22
CA GLY A 235 5.94 5.79 20.24
C GLY A 235 5.80 6.34 21.67
N GLY A 236 5.17 5.60 22.57
CA GLY A 236 4.98 5.92 23.99
C GLY A 236 3.56 6.37 24.38
N VAL A 237 2.61 6.49 23.45
CA VAL A 237 1.24 6.95 23.74
C VAL A 237 0.18 5.85 23.77
N PHE A 238 0.51 4.59 23.44
CA PHE A 238 -0.50 3.54 23.31
C PHE A 238 -1.23 3.22 24.61
N GLN A 239 -0.60 3.42 25.77
CA GLN A 239 -1.23 3.24 27.08
C GLN A 239 -2.50 4.08 27.26
N SER A 240 -2.50 5.31 26.75
CA SER A 240 -3.66 6.21 26.82
C SER A 240 -4.77 5.80 25.84
N LEU A 241 -4.40 5.25 24.69
CA LEU A 241 -5.29 4.89 23.58
C LEU A 241 -5.95 3.51 23.76
N ALA A 242 -5.53 2.74 24.77
CA ALA A 242 -5.80 1.31 24.83
C ALA A 242 -7.28 0.94 24.81
N GLY A 243 -8.10 1.67 25.59
CA GLY A 243 -9.53 1.41 25.70
C GLY A 243 -10.27 1.63 24.39
N HIS A 244 -10.05 2.77 23.73
CA HIS A 244 -10.77 3.10 22.50
C HIS A 244 -10.20 2.37 21.28
N LEU A 245 -8.89 2.14 21.20
CA LEU A 245 -8.30 1.34 20.12
C LEU A 245 -8.84 -0.11 20.16
N ALA A 246 -9.00 -0.70 21.35
CA ALA A 246 -9.62 -2.01 21.52
C ALA A 246 -11.10 -2.07 21.09
N SER A 247 -11.79 -0.93 21.04
CA SER A 247 -13.20 -0.87 20.61
C SER A 247 -13.39 -0.97 19.09
N LEU A 248 -12.31 -0.82 18.31
CA LEU A 248 -12.31 -0.91 16.85
C LEU A 248 -12.39 -2.38 16.38
N SER A 249 -13.43 -3.09 16.81
CA SER A 249 -13.63 -4.51 16.55
C SER A 249 -13.77 -4.88 15.07
N ASN A 250 -14.10 -3.93 14.19
CA ASN A 250 -14.18 -4.10 12.74
C ASN A 250 -12.84 -3.84 12.02
N LEU A 251 -11.78 -3.50 12.75
CA LEU A 251 -10.48 -3.21 12.16
C LEU A 251 -9.90 -4.46 11.49
N GLU A 252 -9.59 -4.34 10.19
CA GLU A 252 -9.03 -5.39 9.35
C GLU A 252 -7.52 -5.17 9.13
N ILE A 253 -7.06 -3.91 9.08
CA ILE A 253 -5.66 -3.55 8.86
C ILE A 253 -5.23 -2.54 9.90
N LEU A 254 -4.16 -2.88 10.63
CA LEU A 254 -3.47 -1.98 11.54
C LEU A 254 -2.01 -1.84 11.08
N ASN A 255 -1.68 -0.68 10.53
CA ASN A 255 -0.33 -0.39 10.06
C ASN A 255 0.39 0.60 11.00
N LEU A 256 1.37 0.06 11.72
CA LEU A 256 2.27 0.76 12.64
C LEU A 256 3.74 0.68 12.17
N HIS A 257 3.97 0.47 10.88
CA HIS A 257 5.31 0.44 10.31
C HIS A 257 6.08 1.72 10.65
N GLN A 258 7.30 1.60 11.18
CA GLN A 258 8.20 2.73 11.43
C GLN A 258 7.60 3.85 12.32
N CYS A 259 6.88 3.45 13.38
CA CYS A 259 6.26 4.36 14.36
C CYS A 259 7.13 4.61 15.62
N CYS A 260 8.35 4.04 15.67
CA CYS A 260 9.24 4.07 16.84
C CYS A 260 8.57 3.52 18.12
N ILE A 261 7.77 2.45 17.97
CA ILE A 261 7.07 1.78 19.07
C ILE A 261 8.09 1.36 20.14
N LYS A 262 7.78 1.64 21.41
CA LYS A 262 8.61 1.30 22.56
C LYS A 262 8.17 -0.01 23.23
N GLU A 263 8.98 -0.52 24.15
CA GLU A 263 8.65 -1.73 24.92
C GLU A 263 7.34 -1.60 25.72
N GLU A 264 7.09 -0.44 26.32
CA GLU A 264 5.85 -0.14 27.07
C GLU A 264 4.61 -0.21 26.16
N ASP A 265 4.72 0.30 24.93
CA ASP A 265 3.64 0.23 23.94
C ASP A 265 3.36 -1.23 23.55
N MET A 266 4.39 -2.07 23.44
CA MET A 266 4.23 -3.48 23.08
C MET A 266 3.45 -4.27 24.14
N LEU A 267 3.65 -3.95 25.41
CA LEU A 267 2.86 -4.54 26.50
C LEU A 267 1.38 -4.18 26.35
N VAL A 268 1.09 -2.92 26.01
CA VAL A 268 -0.27 -2.44 25.79
C VAL A 268 -0.89 -3.07 24.54
N LEU A 269 -0.16 -3.07 23.42
CA LEU A 269 -0.58 -3.69 22.17
C LEU A 269 -0.84 -5.19 22.34
N SER A 270 -0.08 -5.90 23.19
CA SER A 270 -0.32 -7.32 23.50
C SER A 270 -1.66 -7.60 24.20
N GLN A 271 -2.25 -6.59 24.83
CA GLN A 271 -3.57 -6.66 25.45
C GLN A 271 -4.67 -6.29 24.45
N ILE A 272 -4.41 -5.32 23.57
CA ILE A 272 -5.39 -4.77 22.62
C ILE A 272 -5.57 -5.65 21.40
N ILE A 273 -4.47 -6.05 20.75
CA ILE A 273 -4.50 -6.70 19.44
C ILE A 273 -5.38 -7.97 19.44
N PRO A 274 -5.38 -8.83 20.47
CA PRO A 274 -6.30 -9.97 20.53
C PRO A 274 -7.79 -9.63 20.53
N LEU A 275 -8.16 -8.39 20.91
CA LEU A 275 -9.54 -7.92 20.90
C LEU A 275 -10.00 -7.49 19.49
N LEU A 276 -9.04 -7.24 18.59
CA LEU A 276 -9.29 -6.90 17.19
C LEU A 276 -9.58 -8.17 16.37
N SER A 277 -10.66 -8.86 16.68
CA SER A 277 -10.97 -10.19 16.13
C SER A 277 -11.16 -10.25 14.60
N ASN A 278 -11.35 -9.10 13.94
CA ASN A 278 -11.43 -8.98 12.48
C ASN A 278 -10.09 -8.67 11.80
N LEU A 279 -9.00 -8.55 12.56
CA LEU A 279 -7.69 -8.16 12.03
C LEU A 279 -7.18 -9.22 11.05
N ARG A 280 -6.89 -8.77 9.83
CA ARG A 280 -6.35 -9.54 8.70
C ARG A 280 -4.90 -9.20 8.44
N GLU A 281 -4.47 -7.98 8.73
CA GLU A 281 -3.09 -7.55 8.58
C GLU A 281 -2.62 -6.76 9.80
N LEU A 282 -1.47 -7.18 10.32
CA LEU A 282 -0.72 -6.45 11.35
C LEU A 282 0.67 -6.13 10.81
N ASN A 283 0.97 -4.83 10.74
CA ASN A 283 2.30 -4.36 10.37
C ASN A 283 2.94 -3.58 11.52
N ILE A 284 4.01 -4.12 12.08
CA ILE A 284 4.84 -3.43 13.09
C ILE A 284 6.31 -3.36 12.65
N SER A 285 6.57 -3.53 11.36
CA SER A 285 7.92 -3.54 10.80
C SER A 285 8.67 -2.21 11.04
N SER A 286 10.00 -2.26 11.03
CA SER A 286 10.90 -1.11 11.27
C SER A 286 10.69 -0.41 12.63
N ASN A 287 10.26 -1.15 13.65
CA ASN A 287 10.24 -0.71 15.04
C ASN A 287 11.35 -1.42 15.82
N THR A 288 12.60 -1.00 15.65
CA THR A 288 13.78 -1.70 16.21
C THR A 288 13.86 -1.69 17.74
N ASN A 289 13.08 -0.84 18.42
CA ASN A 289 13.09 -0.72 19.87
C ASN A 289 12.25 -1.79 20.59
N VAL A 290 11.53 -2.64 19.85
CA VAL A 290 10.58 -3.62 20.42
C VAL A 290 11.18 -4.99 20.71
N GLY A 291 12.40 -5.28 20.23
CA GLY A 291 12.92 -6.63 20.03
C GLY A 291 12.82 -7.60 21.21
N ILE A 292 12.99 -7.10 22.45
CA ILE A 292 12.82 -7.89 23.68
C ILE A 292 11.34 -8.08 23.99
N SER A 293 10.55 -7.00 24.04
CA SER A 293 9.15 -7.06 24.48
C SER A 293 8.17 -7.60 23.44
N THR A 294 8.65 -7.96 22.24
CA THR A 294 7.77 -8.43 21.15
C THR A 294 7.13 -9.78 21.46
N TYR A 295 7.79 -10.67 22.21
CA TYR A 295 7.26 -12.00 22.53
C TYR A 295 5.87 -11.95 23.19
N HIS A 296 5.59 -10.94 24.01
CA HIS A 296 4.28 -10.74 24.63
C HIS A 296 3.17 -10.59 23.59
N LEU A 297 3.40 -9.79 22.55
CA LEU A 297 2.44 -9.63 21.46
C LEU A 297 2.41 -10.87 20.57
N LEU A 298 3.57 -11.38 20.16
CA LEU A 298 3.65 -12.49 19.20
C LEU A 298 2.97 -13.75 19.74
N SER A 299 3.15 -14.06 21.03
CA SER A 299 2.48 -15.18 21.69
C SER A 299 0.95 -15.03 21.71
N ARG A 300 0.41 -13.81 21.59
CA ARG A 300 -1.02 -13.51 21.58
C ARG A 300 -1.65 -13.52 20.18
N LEU A 301 -0.84 -13.54 19.12
CA LEU A 301 -1.37 -13.61 17.74
C LEU A 301 -2.16 -14.90 17.49
N ARG A 302 -1.93 -15.96 18.26
CA ARG A 302 -2.71 -17.22 18.22
C ARG A 302 -4.23 -17.01 18.39
N PHE A 303 -4.66 -15.87 18.94
CA PHE A 303 -6.07 -15.52 19.16
C PHE A 303 -6.71 -14.78 17.98
N LEU A 304 -6.00 -14.62 16.85
CA LEU A 304 -6.47 -13.92 15.65
C LEU A 304 -6.63 -14.89 14.47
N PRO A 305 -7.73 -15.66 14.41
CA PRO A 305 -7.89 -16.71 13.39
C PRO A 305 -8.05 -16.17 11.96
N LYS A 306 -8.38 -14.88 11.81
CA LYS A 306 -8.55 -14.21 10.51
C LYS A 306 -7.27 -13.56 9.99
N LEU A 307 -6.18 -13.61 10.75
CA LEU A 307 -4.93 -12.95 10.39
C LEU A 307 -4.31 -13.62 9.16
N THR A 308 -4.15 -12.83 8.10
CA THR A 308 -3.62 -13.27 6.81
C THR A 308 -2.21 -12.77 6.53
N SER A 309 -1.80 -11.67 7.16
CA SER A 309 -0.54 -11.00 6.91
C SER A 309 0.09 -10.52 8.22
N VAL A 310 1.34 -10.91 8.46
CA VAL A 310 2.12 -10.52 9.62
C VAL A 310 3.47 -9.97 9.14
N LEU A 311 3.66 -8.66 9.32
CA LEU A 311 4.84 -7.93 8.85
C LEU A 311 5.69 -7.50 10.05
N LEU A 312 6.81 -8.19 10.24
CA LEU A 312 7.76 -8.05 11.36
C LEU A 312 9.18 -7.71 10.88
N SER A 313 9.31 -7.22 9.65
CA SER A 313 10.60 -6.87 9.07
C SER A 313 11.32 -5.82 9.93
N ASN A 314 12.61 -5.99 10.18
CA ASN A 314 13.46 -5.01 10.89
C ASN A 314 12.93 -4.62 12.29
N CYS A 315 12.43 -5.58 13.07
CA CYS A 315 11.95 -5.38 14.45
C CYS A 315 13.01 -5.68 15.52
N ALA A 316 14.25 -5.99 15.10
CA ALA A 316 15.33 -6.43 16.00
C ALA A 316 14.91 -7.63 16.88
N LEU A 317 14.14 -8.58 16.32
CA LEU A 317 13.62 -9.71 17.06
C LEU A 317 14.74 -10.51 17.73
N GLN A 318 14.49 -10.96 18.96
CA GLN A 318 15.35 -11.89 19.69
C GLN A 318 14.82 -13.33 19.60
N TYR A 319 15.59 -14.28 20.13
CA TYR A 319 15.23 -15.71 20.09
C TYR A 319 13.87 -16.01 20.73
N ASP A 320 13.55 -15.44 21.89
CA ASP A 320 12.25 -15.68 22.56
C ASP A 320 11.06 -15.10 21.78
N SER A 321 11.26 -13.94 21.15
CA SER A 321 10.28 -13.34 20.23
C SER A 321 10.07 -14.23 19.01
N PHE A 322 11.16 -14.76 18.44
CA PHE A 322 11.11 -15.68 17.30
C PHE A 322 10.43 -17.02 17.65
N LEU A 323 10.71 -17.58 18.83
CA LEU A 323 10.03 -18.77 19.34
C LEU A 323 8.52 -18.53 19.51
N SER A 324 8.14 -17.34 19.98
CA SER A 324 6.73 -16.97 20.18
C SER A 324 5.96 -16.82 18.88
N ILE A 325 6.56 -16.27 17.82
CA ILE A 325 5.91 -16.25 16.50
C ILE A 325 5.84 -17.65 15.89
N ALA A 326 6.86 -18.50 16.07
CA ALA A 326 6.79 -19.89 15.63
C ALA A 326 5.62 -20.64 16.26
N ASP A 327 5.43 -20.50 17.58
CA ASP A 327 4.27 -21.08 18.28
C ASP A 327 2.94 -20.49 17.77
N ALA A 328 2.86 -19.18 17.57
CA ALA A 328 1.66 -18.52 17.08
C ALA A 328 1.28 -18.95 15.65
N VAL A 329 2.24 -19.12 14.74
CA VAL A 329 2.01 -19.54 13.35
C VAL A 329 1.22 -20.84 13.25
N SER A 330 1.45 -21.79 14.17
CA SER A 330 0.69 -23.06 14.20
C SER A 330 -0.82 -22.89 14.47
N HIS A 331 -1.22 -21.72 14.98
CA HIS A 331 -2.61 -21.36 15.31
C HIS A 331 -3.21 -20.34 14.32
N LEU A 332 -2.53 -20.02 13.22
CA LEU A 332 -2.98 -19.04 12.22
C LEU A 332 -3.35 -19.73 10.91
N PRO A 333 -4.57 -20.31 10.79
CA PRO A 333 -4.95 -21.13 9.64
C PRO A 333 -5.11 -20.33 8.34
N GLU A 334 -5.34 -19.02 8.43
CA GLU A 334 -5.51 -18.14 7.27
C GLU A 334 -4.23 -17.37 6.90
N LEU A 335 -3.10 -17.65 7.54
CA LEU A 335 -1.85 -16.93 7.30
C LEU A 335 -1.34 -17.19 5.87
N LYS A 336 -1.22 -16.11 5.09
CA LYS A 336 -0.74 -16.12 3.70
C LYS A 336 0.62 -15.46 3.55
N LEU A 337 0.89 -14.42 4.33
CA LEU A 337 2.11 -13.63 4.24
C LEU A 337 2.78 -13.56 5.61
N LEU A 338 4.03 -14.01 5.67
CA LEU A 338 4.91 -13.81 6.82
C LEU A 338 6.20 -13.12 6.38
N ASP A 339 6.46 -11.92 6.89
CA ASP A 339 7.69 -11.18 6.64
C ASP A 339 8.49 -11.03 7.93
N LEU A 340 9.65 -11.67 7.95
CA LEU A 340 10.61 -11.68 9.06
C LEU A 340 11.94 -11.07 8.65
N SER A 341 11.99 -10.41 7.49
CA SER A 341 13.22 -9.88 6.91
C SER A 341 13.95 -8.96 7.89
N TRP A 342 15.27 -8.83 7.74
CA TRP A 342 16.11 -7.99 8.59
C TRP A 342 16.08 -8.35 10.09
N ASN A 343 15.70 -9.58 10.44
CA ASN A 343 15.84 -10.11 11.78
C ASN A 343 16.90 -11.22 11.80
N LYS A 344 18.07 -10.91 12.37
CA LYS A 344 19.24 -11.80 12.39
C LYS A 344 19.04 -13.07 13.22
N CYS A 345 18.07 -13.07 14.14
CA CYS A 345 17.76 -14.23 14.98
C CYS A 345 17.14 -15.39 14.21
N VAL A 346 16.65 -15.14 12.99
CA VAL A 346 16.04 -16.16 12.12
C VAL A 346 17.11 -17.14 11.65
N GLY A 347 18.31 -16.66 11.30
CA GLY A 347 19.43 -17.51 10.89
C GLY A 347 19.82 -18.54 11.95
N GLY A 348 19.95 -19.80 11.54
CA GLY A 348 20.19 -20.98 12.37
C GLY A 348 18.95 -21.51 13.10
N ASN A 349 17.83 -20.78 13.04
CA ASN A 349 16.60 -21.09 13.77
C ASN A 349 15.39 -21.26 12.86
N LEU A 350 15.51 -21.10 11.54
CA LEU A 350 14.37 -21.08 10.60
C LEU A 350 13.46 -22.31 10.75
N LYS A 351 14.04 -23.46 11.10
CA LYS A 351 13.34 -24.71 11.43
C LYS A 351 12.19 -24.57 12.42
N LEU A 352 12.23 -23.62 13.35
CA LEU A 352 11.16 -23.44 14.35
C LEU A 352 9.86 -23.03 13.67
N ILE A 353 9.92 -22.08 12.74
CA ILE A 353 8.76 -21.65 11.96
C ILE A 353 8.38 -22.71 10.94
N LEU A 354 9.35 -23.28 10.23
CA LEU A 354 9.06 -24.27 9.19
C LEU A 354 8.35 -25.52 9.75
N LYS A 355 8.70 -25.96 10.97
CA LYS A 355 8.00 -27.05 11.66
C LYS A 355 6.62 -26.67 12.17
N ALA A 356 6.39 -25.39 12.46
CA ALA A 356 5.07 -24.89 12.86
C ALA A 356 4.09 -24.80 11.67
N LEU A 357 4.61 -24.72 10.44
CA LEU A 357 3.80 -24.79 9.23
C LEU A 357 3.37 -26.24 8.98
N ASN A 358 2.05 -26.45 8.97
CA ASN A 358 1.44 -27.74 8.64
C ASN A 358 1.24 -27.89 7.11
N PRO A 359 0.98 -29.12 6.60
CA PRO A 359 0.69 -29.35 5.18
C PRO A 359 -0.49 -28.55 4.62
N ASP A 360 -1.45 -28.19 5.45
CA ASP A 360 -2.64 -27.41 5.07
C ASP A 360 -2.38 -25.88 5.14
N SER A 361 -1.13 -25.47 5.37
CA SER A 361 -0.75 -24.07 5.46
C SER A 361 -1.13 -23.32 4.19
N LYS A 362 -1.71 -22.13 4.38
CA LYS A 362 -2.08 -21.22 3.30
C LYS A 362 -0.99 -20.20 2.97
N ILE A 363 0.24 -20.40 3.46
CA ILE A 363 1.35 -19.48 3.18
C ILE A 363 1.59 -19.41 1.67
N GLN A 364 1.50 -18.19 1.14
CA GLN A 364 1.74 -17.83 -0.25
C GLN A 364 3.01 -16.98 -0.39
N MET A 365 3.42 -16.28 0.67
CA MET A 365 4.58 -15.40 0.65
C MET A 365 5.36 -15.53 1.95
N LEU A 366 6.64 -15.90 1.82
CA LEU A 366 7.58 -15.98 2.94
C LEU A 366 8.79 -15.11 2.63
N ARG A 367 9.01 -14.08 3.46
CA ARG A 367 10.16 -13.18 3.33
C ARG A 367 11.09 -13.32 4.52
N VAL A 368 12.32 -13.73 4.25
CA VAL A 368 13.41 -13.88 5.22
C VAL A 368 14.68 -13.24 4.65
N SER A 369 14.50 -12.11 3.96
CA SER A 369 15.61 -11.32 3.41
C SER A 369 16.50 -10.81 4.55
N SER A 370 17.83 -10.83 4.39
CA SER A 370 18.76 -10.28 5.38
C SER A 370 18.56 -10.86 6.79
N CYS A 371 18.32 -12.17 6.89
CA CYS A 371 18.09 -12.89 8.14
C CYS A 371 19.31 -13.59 8.71
N SER A 372 20.48 -13.45 8.06
CA SER A 372 21.72 -14.19 8.38
C SER A 372 21.55 -15.71 8.26
N LEU A 373 20.78 -16.17 7.28
CA LEU A 373 20.54 -17.60 7.07
C LEU A 373 21.84 -18.37 6.83
N VAL A 374 21.91 -19.60 7.32
CA VAL A 374 23.05 -20.51 7.18
C VAL A 374 22.66 -21.76 6.38
N ASP A 375 23.63 -22.63 6.10
CA ASP A 375 23.40 -23.85 5.31
C ASP A 375 22.36 -24.78 5.96
N GLU A 376 22.35 -24.85 7.29
CA GLU A 376 21.35 -25.63 8.03
C GLU A 376 19.92 -25.13 7.76
N ASP A 377 19.71 -23.82 7.65
CA ASP A 377 18.39 -23.27 7.33
C ASP A 377 17.94 -23.67 5.91
N MET A 378 18.87 -23.76 4.96
CA MET A 378 18.58 -24.20 3.60
C MET A 378 18.26 -25.69 3.53
N ILE A 379 18.93 -26.51 4.36
CA ILE A 379 18.60 -27.93 4.53
C ILE A 379 17.18 -28.08 5.11
N ASP A 380 16.87 -27.36 6.19
CA ASP A 380 15.54 -27.40 6.82
C ASP A 380 14.44 -26.95 5.85
N LEU A 381 14.70 -25.89 5.07
CA LEU A 381 13.78 -25.41 4.04
C LEU A 381 13.57 -26.47 2.94
N ALA A 382 14.65 -27.09 2.46
CA ALA A 382 14.60 -28.15 1.45
C ALA A 382 13.77 -29.37 1.92
N LEU A 383 13.90 -29.77 3.19
CA LEU A 383 13.14 -30.87 3.78
C LEU A 383 11.63 -30.56 3.86
N ILE A 384 11.29 -29.34 4.25
CA ILE A 384 9.89 -28.92 4.44
C ILE A 384 9.18 -28.68 3.11
N ILE A 385 9.93 -28.22 2.10
CA ILE A 385 9.48 -28.16 0.70
C ILE A 385 9.15 -29.57 0.17
N GLN A 386 10.02 -30.56 0.42
CA GLN A 386 9.76 -31.96 0.04
C GLN A 386 8.57 -32.57 0.78
N ALA A 387 8.38 -32.20 2.05
CA ALA A 387 7.24 -32.63 2.85
C ALA A 387 5.90 -32.00 2.37
N GLY A 388 5.95 -31.02 1.47
CA GLY A 388 4.77 -30.40 0.88
C GLY A 388 4.12 -29.30 1.72
N HIS A 389 4.75 -28.86 2.83
CA HIS A 389 4.14 -27.86 3.72
C HIS A 389 4.11 -26.45 3.11
N LEU A 390 4.85 -26.23 2.02
CA LEU A 390 4.92 -24.97 1.28
C LEU A 390 4.28 -25.09 -0.11
N ALA A 391 3.38 -26.05 -0.34
CA ALA A 391 2.80 -26.30 -1.66
C ALA A 391 2.04 -25.11 -2.27
N GLN A 392 1.56 -24.17 -1.44
CA GLN A 392 0.86 -22.96 -1.88
C GLN A 392 1.79 -21.73 -2.04
N LEU A 393 3.09 -21.87 -1.78
CA LEU A 393 4.03 -20.76 -1.82
C LEU A 393 4.19 -20.22 -3.24
N LYS A 394 4.00 -18.92 -3.40
CA LYS A 394 4.09 -18.17 -4.66
C LYS A 394 5.31 -17.27 -4.71
N ASN A 395 5.63 -16.60 -3.60
CA ASN A 395 6.78 -15.71 -3.49
C ASN A 395 7.67 -16.18 -2.32
N LEU A 396 8.95 -16.36 -2.62
CA LEU A 396 9.98 -16.66 -1.64
C LEU A 396 11.13 -15.65 -1.77
N ASP A 397 11.35 -14.88 -0.71
CA ASP A 397 12.46 -13.92 -0.64
C ASP A 397 13.52 -14.40 0.36
N LEU A 398 14.65 -14.82 -0.18
CA LEU A 398 15.86 -15.26 0.52
C LEU A 398 17.03 -14.26 0.32
N SER A 399 16.76 -13.09 -0.23
CA SER A 399 17.79 -12.11 -0.60
C SER A 399 18.65 -11.69 0.59
N TYR A 400 19.85 -11.19 0.31
CA TYR A 400 20.78 -10.62 1.29
C TYR A 400 21.22 -11.58 2.42
N ASN A 401 21.13 -12.89 2.19
CA ASN A 401 21.64 -13.95 3.07
C ASN A 401 23.00 -14.48 2.58
N ASN A 402 24.01 -13.61 2.67
CA ASN A 402 25.33 -13.87 2.11
C ASN A 402 26.11 -15.00 2.80
N SER A 403 25.66 -15.48 3.98
CA SER A 403 26.29 -16.55 4.76
C SER A 403 26.03 -17.97 4.25
N ILE A 404 25.00 -18.16 3.41
CA ILE A 404 24.67 -19.46 2.81
C ILE A 404 25.80 -19.86 1.85
N SER A 405 26.45 -21.00 2.02
CA SER A 405 27.49 -21.48 1.12
C SER A 405 26.92 -22.01 -0.20
N ASP A 406 27.78 -22.31 -1.17
CA ASP A 406 27.35 -22.94 -2.42
C ASP A 406 26.70 -24.32 -2.18
N GLN A 407 27.15 -25.05 -1.15
CA GLN A 407 26.55 -26.33 -0.77
C GLN A 407 25.12 -26.16 -0.21
N GLY A 408 24.88 -25.09 0.56
CA GLY A 408 23.55 -24.73 1.03
C GLY A 408 22.58 -24.45 -0.14
N TRP A 409 23.04 -23.67 -1.12
CA TRP A 409 22.28 -23.41 -2.34
C TRP A 409 22.03 -24.67 -3.17
N GLU A 410 23.03 -25.54 -3.34
CA GLU A 410 22.86 -26.81 -4.04
C GLU A 410 21.76 -27.67 -3.40
N THR A 411 21.76 -27.74 -2.07
CA THR A 411 20.78 -28.53 -1.32
C THR A 411 19.36 -28.00 -1.52
N PHE A 412 19.19 -26.69 -1.47
CA PHE A 412 17.91 -26.03 -1.73
C PHE A 412 17.38 -26.29 -3.14
N CYS A 413 18.25 -26.23 -4.15
CA CYS A 413 17.86 -26.41 -5.56
C CYS A 413 17.24 -27.80 -5.83
N ILE A 414 17.66 -28.84 -5.10
CA ILE A 414 17.16 -30.21 -5.30
C ILE A 414 15.66 -30.30 -5.03
N SER A 415 15.16 -29.59 -4.02
CA SER A 415 13.76 -29.64 -3.60
C SER A 415 12.88 -28.62 -4.31
N LEU A 416 13.47 -27.59 -4.91
CA LEU A 416 12.76 -26.42 -5.41
C LEU A 416 11.68 -26.75 -6.45
N SER A 417 11.90 -27.78 -7.27
CA SER A 417 10.96 -28.23 -8.30
C SER A 417 9.61 -28.71 -7.75
N THR A 418 9.51 -29.05 -6.46
CA THR A 418 8.24 -29.45 -5.83
C THR A 418 7.34 -28.25 -5.51
N LEU A 419 7.86 -27.02 -5.53
CA LEU A 419 7.07 -25.79 -5.35
C LEU A 419 6.32 -25.43 -6.64
N GLY A 420 5.32 -26.24 -7.01
CA GLY A 420 4.59 -26.08 -8.26
C GLY A 420 3.83 -24.75 -8.43
N GLN A 421 3.58 -24.01 -7.33
CA GLN A 421 2.89 -22.71 -7.32
C GLN A 421 3.84 -21.50 -7.29
N LEU A 422 5.15 -21.72 -7.20
CA LEU A 422 6.13 -20.63 -7.09
C LEU A 422 6.14 -19.79 -8.37
N SER A 423 5.89 -18.49 -8.23
CA SER A 423 5.97 -17.50 -9.31
C SER A 423 7.22 -16.65 -9.21
N GLU A 424 7.63 -16.29 -7.99
CA GLU A 424 8.70 -15.32 -7.73
C GLU A 424 9.71 -15.88 -6.73
N LEU A 425 11.00 -15.79 -7.07
CA LEU A 425 12.11 -16.14 -6.19
C LEU A 425 13.15 -15.02 -6.19
N ASP A 426 13.45 -14.47 -5.03
CA ASP A 426 14.56 -13.54 -4.85
C ASP A 426 15.68 -14.18 -4.02
N ILE A 427 16.86 -14.25 -4.63
CA ILE A 427 18.10 -14.74 -4.03
C ILE A 427 19.24 -13.73 -4.20
N SER A 428 18.90 -12.45 -4.40
CA SER A 428 19.84 -11.37 -4.66
C SER A 428 20.87 -11.21 -3.54
N CYS A 429 22.11 -10.93 -3.89
CA CYS A 429 23.16 -10.53 -2.96
C CYS A 429 23.07 -9.04 -2.65
N ARG A 430 23.60 -8.63 -1.48
CA ARG A 430 23.70 -7.21 -1.15
C ARG A 430 24.46 -6.46 -2.25
N PRO A 431 24.09 -5.22 -2.61
CA PRO A 431 24.79 -4.45 -3.64
C PRO A 431 26.31 -4.28 -3.38
N SER A 432 26.73 -4.29 -2.12
CA SER A 432 28.14 -4.21 -1.72
C SER A 432 28.89 -5.54 -1.79
N SER A 433 28.20 -6.65 -2.04
CA SER A 433 28.81 -7.98 -2.11
C SER A 433 29.34 -8.23 -3.51
N ARG A 434 30.55 -8.80 -3.58
CA ARG A 434 31.17 -9.28 -4.82
C ARG A 434 31.36 -10.79 -4.71
N ARG A 435 30.24 -11.51 -4.63
CA ARG A 435 30.25 -12.97 -4.46
C ARG A 435 30.10 -13.66 -5.82
N GLY A 436 31.01 -14.60 -6.11
CA GLY A 436 30.89 -15.49 -7.26
C GLY A 436 29.67 -16.40 -7.13
N CYS A 437 28.96 -16.60 -8.23
CA CYS A 437 27.91 -17.60 -8.30
C CYS A 437 28.52 -18.99 -8.52
N GLY A 438 28.14 -19.97 -7.71
CA GLY A 438 28.64 -21.34 -7.82
C GLY A 438 27.97 -22.14 -8.93
N GLU A 439 28.37 -23.40 -9.10
CA GLU A 439 27.79 -24.34 -10.08
C GLU A 439 26.31 -24.66 -9.78
N TRP A 440 25.83 -24.38 -8.57
CA TRP A 440 24.44 -24.53 -8.16
C TRP A 440 23.45 -23.72 -9.02
N LEU A 441 23.89 -22.67 -9.70
CA LEU A 441 23.03 -21.88 -10.60
C LEU A 441 22.41 -22.74 -11.71
N GLY A 442 23.17 -23.68 -12.28
CA GLY A 442 22.64 -24.60 -13.28
C GLY A 442 21.49 -25.43 -12.71
N LYS A 443 21.69 -26.01 -11.53
CA LYS A 443 20.68 -26.80 -10.81
C LYS A 443 19.45 -25.96 -10.47
N LEU A 444 19.64 -24.69 -10.07
CA LEU A 444 18.55 -23.76 -9.81
C LEU A 444 17.71 -23.55 -11.06
N LEU A 445 18.32 -23.18 -12.18
CA LEU A 445 17.61 -22.90 -13.42
C LEU A 445 16.89 -24.15 -13.94
N ASP A 446 17.51 -25.32 -13.84
CA ASP A 446 16.89 -26.60 -14.18
C ASP A 446 15.65 -26.89 -13.31
N ALA A 447 15.74 -26.71 -11.99
CA ALA A 447 14.63 -26.90 -11.07
C ALA A 447 13.49 -25.89 -11.34
N LEU A 448 13.81 -24.61 -11.48
CA LEU A 448 12.85 -23.57 -11.83
C LEU A 448 12.20 -23.85 -13.19
N SER A 449 12.93 -24.45 -14.14
CA SER A 449 12.39 -24.83 -15.45
C SER A 449 11.21 -25.81 -15.34
N GLN A 450 11.14 -26.61 -14.29
CA GLN A 450 10.07 -27.58 -14.07
C GLN A 450 8.82 -26.94 -13.46
N ILE A 451 8.92 -25.73 -12.90
CA ILE A 451 7.81 -24.99 -12.33
C ILE A 451 7.11 -24.20 -13.44
N LEU A 452 5.88 -24.58 -13.76
CA LEU A 452 5.12 -24.04 -14.88
C LEU A 452 4.68 -22.58 -14.66
N LEU A 453 4.38 -22.22 -13.41
CA LEU A 453 3.88 -20.89 -13.03
C LEU A 453 5.00 -19.87 -12.73
N PHE A 454 6.27 -20.27 -12.82
CA PHE A 454 7.40 -19.43 -12.47
C PHE A 454 7.63 -18.32 -13.49
N THR A 455 7.63 -17.07 -13.03
CA THR A 455 7.72 -15.85 -13.85
C THR A 455 8.99 -15.06 -13.59
N ASP A 456 9.36 -14.84 -12.33
CA ASP A 456 10.36 -13.84 -11.96
C ASP A 456 11.46 -14.41 -11.05
N LEU A 457 12.72 -14.27 -11.49
CA LEU A 457 13.91 -14.60 -10.71
C LEU A 457 14.75 -13.34 -10.49
N GLU A 458 14.95 -12.97 -9.23
CA GLU A 458 15.87 -11.89 -8.84
C GLU A 458 17.22 -12.45 -8.39
N LEU A 459 18.27 -12.05 -9.10
CA LEU A 459 19.65 -12.51 -8.98
C LEU A 459 20.64 -11.33 -8.95
N ASN A 460 20.22 -10.20 -8.38
CA ASN A 460 21.04 -8.99 -8.35
C ASN A 460 22.28 -9.17 -7.47
N GLY A 461 23.42 -8.58 -7.84
CA GLY A 461 24.64 -8.57 -7.03
C GLY A 461 25.47 -9.86 -7.05
N TRP A 462 25.11 -10.87 -7.85
CA TRP A 462 25.95 -12.05 -8.09
C TRP A 462 26.97 -11.79 -9.21
N LEU A 463 28.22 -12.20 -8.99
CA LEU A 463 29.25 -12.20 -10.04
C LEU A 463 29.16 -13.49 -10.85
N LEU A 464 28.74 -13.35 -12.10
CA LEU A 464 28.53 -14.45 -13.03
C LEU A 464 29.71 -14.58 -14.00
N SER A 465 30.16 -15.81 -14.23
CA SER A 465 31.09 -16.10 -15.33
C SER A 465 30.39 -15.94 -16.69
N ALA A 466 31.17 -15.80 -17.77
CA ALA A 466 30.62 -15.72 -19.12
C ALA A 466 29.76 -16.95 -19.49
N ALA A 467 30.12 -18.14 -19.00
CA ALA A 467 29.33 -19.35 -19.20
C ALA A 467 27.97 -19.28 -18.48
N GLN A 468 27.94 -18.77 -17.25
CA GLN A 468 26.71 -18.60 -16.47
C GLN A 468 25.81 -17.50 -17.04
N GLN A 469 26.38 -16.41 -17.55
CA GLN A 469 25.63 -15.37 -18.24
C GLN A 469 24.91 -15.94 -19.47
N LYS A 470 25.63 -16.72 -20.29
CA LYS A 470 25.04 -17.40 -21.45
C LYS A 470 23.92 -18.37 -21.05
N LEU A 471 24.13 -19.16 -20.00
CA LEU A 471 23.12 -20.08 -19.45
C LEU A 471 21.83 -19.34 -19.05
N LEU A 472 21.95 -18.16 -18.44
CA LEU A 472 20.81 -17.33 -18.06
C LEU A 472 20.09 -16.73 -19.27
N GLU A 473 20.83 -16.26 -20.28
CA GLU A 473 20.26 -15.76 -21.53
C GLU A 473 19.44 -16.83 -22.26
N ASP A 474 20.00 -18.04 -22.37
CA ASP A 474 19.32 -19.20 -22.98
C ASP A 474 18.03 -19.56 -22.21
N SER A 475 18.05 -19.46 -20.87
CA SER A 475 16.88 -19.68 -20.02
C SER A 475 15.78 -18.62 -20.20
N ARG A 476 16.16 -17.34 -20.33
CA ARG A 476 15.22 -16.23 -20.59
C ARG A 476 14.47 -16.42 -21.91
N LEU A 477 15.20 -16.75 -22.97
CA LEU A 477 14.68 -16.87 -24.33
C LEU A 477 13.69 -18.03 -24.49
N ASN A 478 13.93 -19.15 -23.79
CA ASN A 478 13.12 -20.35 -23.95
C ASN A 478 11.75 -20.31 -23.25
N LYS A 479 11.54 -19.45 -22.25
CA LYS A 479 10.33 -19.52 -21.39
C LYS A 479 9.61 -18.20 -21.09
N LYS A 480 9.98 -17.08 -21.73
CA LYS A 480 9.40 -15.73 -21.44
C LYS A 480 9.45 -15.40 -19.94
N ARG A 481 10.56 -15.71 -19.29
CA ARG A 481 10.78 -15.44 -17.85
C ARG A 481 11.51 -14.13 -17.68
N ASN A 482 11.10 -13.36 -16.68
CA ASN A 482 11.84 -12.18 -16.27
C ASN A 482 12.93 -12.63 -15.31
N VAL A 483 14.18 -12.44 -15.71
CA VAL A 483 15.31 -12.64 -14.80
C VAL A 483 15.97 -11.29 -14.63
N HIS A 484 15.94 -10.76 -13.42
CA HIS A 484 16.55 -9.48 -13.09
C HIS A 484 17.95 -9.73 -12.54
N CYS A 485 18.96 -9.27 -13.28
CA CYS A 485 20.35 -9.33 -12.88
C CYS A 485 21.02 -8.04 -13.34
N ASN A 486 21.23 -7.12 -12.39
CA ASN A 486 22.11 -5.98 -12.58
C ASN A 486 23.55 -6.48 -12.46
N LEU A 487 24.24 -6.57 -13.61
CA LEU A 487 25.66 -6.94 -13.71
C LEU A 487 26.59 -5.83 -13.20
#